data_AF-A0A5J5F215-F1
#
_entry.id   AF-A0A5J5F215-F1
#
_cell.length_a   1.000
_cell.length_b   1.000
_cell.length_c   1.000
_cell.angle_alpha   90.00
_cell.angle_beta   90.00
_cell.angle_gamma   90.00
#
_symmetry.space_group_name_H-M   'P 1'
#
loop_
_entity.id
_entity.type
_entity.pdbx_description
1 polymer ?
#
loop_
_entity_poly.entity_id
_entity_poly.type
_entity_poly.pdbx_seq_one_letter_code
_entity_poly.pdbx_strand_id
1 'polypeptide(L)'
;MGLYQKYNDEKKESVYIVLCASEAAKENLSKAFQSESTVSRPMLMISVFLNSSERSWRALINYLESQLLDIEGKALCQEVFLTFKDCQNLLRLRNRVSEVHYSLKGALSVAGGYKAHCEDLVRLGVEGVDESTFLQIELFSATIKGHIDSTERLLAQIEGMSKIIYQALTYGMASDTKEESKAAQKDARSMKTLTFIAMLYLPASLVASIFSSNLIQSVQVEGSKTRFVLTTQFWTYPVVTFSLMALTLVSVSVWHWRLERKRGPLHEPLANA
;
A
#
# COMPACT_ATOMS: atom_id res chain seq x y z
N MET A 1 -7.20 -24.08 21.89
CA MET A 1 -7.55 -25.01 22.98
C MET A 1 -8.57 -25.99 22.43
N GLY A 2 -8.37 -27.29 22.59
CA GLY A 2 -9.29 -28.33 22.09
C GLY A 2 -9.88 -29.13 23.24
N LEU A 3 -11.15 -29.50 23.13
CA LEU A 3 -11.83 -30.38 24.09
C LEU A 3 -12.34 -31.60 23.33
N TYR A 4 -11.89 -32.78 23.73
CA TYR A 4 -12.43 -34.05 23.25
C TYR A 4 -13.18 -34.72 24.40
N GLN A 5 -14.45 -35.04 24.16
CA GLN A 5 -15.27 -35.80 25.10
C GLN A 5 -15.61 -37.15 24.47
N LYS A 6 -15.44 -38.22 25.24
CA LYS A 6 -15.95 -39.56 24.91
C LYS A 6 -16.77 -40.06 26.09
N TYR A 7 -18.07 -40.26 25.86
CA TYR A 7 -18.94 -40.94 26.81
C TYR A 7 -18.84 -42.46 26.62
N ASN A 8 -18.66 -43.19 27.72
CA ASN A 8 -18.69 -44.64 27.76
C ASN A 8 -20.01 -45.09 28.39
N ASP A 9 -20.92 -45.60 27.56
CA ASP A 9 -22.27 -45.98 27.96
C ASP A 9 -22.28 -47.17 28.94
N GLU A 10 -21.39 -48.15 28.72
CA GLU A 10 -21.31 -49.37 29.56
C GLU A 10 -20.90 -49.05 31.01
N LYS A 11 -19.99 -48.09 31.18
CA LYS A 11 -19.48 -47.67 32.49
C LYS A 11 -20.19 -46.45 33.07
N LYS A 12 -21.05 -45.79 32.27
CA LYS A 12 -21.62 -44.47 32.57
C LYS A 12 -20.57 -43.43 32.94
N GLU A 13 -19.41 -43.48 32.29
CA GLU A 13 -18.27 -42.60 32.56
C GLU A 13 -18.01 -41.68 31.36
N SER A 14 -17.73 -40.41 31.61
CA SER A 14 -17.27 -39.47 30.57
C SER A 14 -15.77 -39.23 30.70
N VAL A 15 -15.03 -39.46 29.62
CA VAL A 15 -13.60 -39.12 29.53
C VAL A 15 -13.44 -37.81 28.76
N TYR A 16 -12.79 -36.83 29.39
CA TYR A 16 -12.48 -35.54 28.78
C TYR A 16 -10.96 -35.41 28.59
N ILE A 17 -10.55 -35.11 27.36
CA ILE A 17 -9.17 -34.79 27.02
C ILE A 17 -9.13 -33.31 26.63
N VAL A 18 -8.40 -32.53 27.41
CA VAL A 18 -8.22 -31.09 27.18
C VAL A 18 -6.84 -30.84 26.59
N LEU A 19 -6.80 -30.24 25.40
CA LEU A 19 -5.57 -29.89 24.70
C LEU A 19 -5.29 -28.39 24.84
N CYS A 20 -4.09 -28.06 25.33
CA CYS A 20 -3.59 -26.69 25.51
C CYS A 20 -4.48 -25.82 26.41
N ALA A 21 -4.77 -26.29 27.64
CA ALA A 21 -5.56 -25.53 28.60
C ALA A 21 -4.83 -24.28 29.11
N SER A 22 -5.52 -23.14 29.12
CA SER A 22 -5.01 -21.92 29.76
C SER A 22 -4.92 -22.11 31.28
N GLU A 23 -4.03 -21.39 31.96
CA GLU A 23 -3.89 -21.48 33.42
C GLU A 23 -5.20 -21.14 34.14
N ALA A 24 -5.96 -20.16 33.64
CA ALA A 24 -7.28 -19.84 34.16
C ALA A 24 -8.29 -21.00 33.98
N ALA A 25 -8.22 -21.72 32.85
CA ALA A 25 -9.07 -22.89 32.63
C ALA A 25 -8.69 -24.04 33.56
N LYS A 26 -7.39 -24.28 33.81
CA LYS A 26 -6.92 -25.29 34.76
C LYS A 26 -7.40 -25.00 36.18
N GLU A 27 -7.32 -23.74 36.61
CA GLU A 27 -7.78 -23.30 37.93
C GLU A 27 -9.31 -23.41 38.08
N ASN A 28 -10.07 -23.04 37.04
CA ASN A 28 -11.52 -23.20 37.07
C ASN A 28 -11.96 -24.66 37.02
N LEU A 29 -11.25 -25.50 36.27
CA LEU A 29 -11.48 -26.95 36.23
C LEU A 29 -11.15 -27.57 37.58
N SER A 30 -10.04 -27.24 38.22
CA SER A 30 -9.69 -27.79 39.54
C SER A 30 -10.72 -27.41 40.60
N LYS A 31 -11.22 -26.17 40.59
CA LYS A 31 -12.32 -25.72 41.45
C LYS A 31 -13.62 -26.49 41.16
N ALA A 32 -13.93 -26.73 39.90
CA ALA A 32 -15.10 -27.51 39.51
C ALA A 32 -14.99 -28.97 40.00
N PHE A 33 -13.83 -29.62 39.82
CA PHE A 33 -13.60 -31.00 40.26
C PHE A 33 -13.59 -31.18 41.79
N GLN A 34 -13.24 -30.13 42.55
CA GLN A 34 -13.31 -30.16 44.02
C GLN A 34 -14.74 -30.06 44.55
N SER A 35 -15.70 -29.63 43.73
CA SER A 35 -17.12 -29.66 44.05
C SER A 35 -17.68 -31.05 43.75
N GLU A 36 -18.08 -31.81 44.79
CA GLU A 36 -18.63 -33.18 44.72
C GLU A 36 -19.80 -33.35 43.71
N SER A 37 -20.44 -32.26 43.30
CA SER A 37 -21.56 -32.24 42.35
C SER A 37 -21.18 -32.41 40.86
N THR A 38 -19.89 -32.46 40.49
CA THR A 38 -19.46 -32.47 39.08
C THR A 38 -19.61 -33.83 38.39
N VAL A 39 -19.59 -34.93 39.13
CA VAL A 39 -19.68 -36.30 38.56
C VAL A 39 -21.04 -36.55 37.89
N SER A 40 -22.10 -35.89 38.36
CA SER A 40 -23.46 -36.03 37.81
C SER A 40 -23.81 -35.06 36.68
N ARG A 41 -22.92 -34.14 36.29
CA ARG A 41 -23.25 -33.06 35.34
C ARG A 41 -22.23 -32.97 34.21
N PRO A 42 -22.31 -33.86 33.20
CA PRO A 42 -21.35 -33.89 32.08
C PRO A 42 -21.32 -32.57 31.28
N MET A 43 -22.40 -31.79 31.35
CA MET A 43 -22.52 -30.49 30.70
C MET A 43 -21.77 -29.34 31.40
N LEU A 44 -21.49 -29.49 32.70
CA LEU A 44 -20.85 -28.44 33.49
C LEU A 44 -19.39 -28.22 33.05
N MET A 45 -18.70 -29.25 32.58
CA MET A 45 -17.33 -29.10 32.06
C MET A 45 -17.27 -28.24 30.79
N ILE A 46 -18.25 -28.41 29.89
CA ILE A 46 -18.31 -27.64 28.65
C ILE A 46 -18.59 -26.17 28.98
N SER A 47 -19.50 -25.89 29.91
CA SER A 47 -19.80 -24.50 30.30
C SER A 47 -18.62 -23.80 30.99
N VAL A 48 -17.89 -24.50 31.86
CA VAL A 48 -16.64 -24.00 32.47
C VAL A 48 -15.58 -23.69 31.40
N PHE A 49 -15.46 -24.56 30.40
CA PHE A 49 -14.52 -24.37 29.30
C PHE A 49 -14.88 -23.15 28.45
N LEU A 50 -16.15 -23.03 28.03
CA LEU A 50 -16.64 -21.89 27.26
C LEU A 50 -16.37 -20.58 28.01
N ASN A 51 -16.71 -20.54 29.31
CA ASN A 51 -16.47 -19.37 30.15
C ASN A 51 -14.97 -19.03 30.28
N SER A 52 -14.10 -20.02 30.42
CA SER A 52 -12.64 -19.79 30.47
C SER A 52 -12.06 -19.20 29.18
N SER A 53 -12.68 -19.51 28.03
CA SER A 53 -12.23 -19.02 26.73
C SER A 53 -12.52 -17.53 26.52
N GLU A 54 -13.59 -17.00 27.15
CA GLU A 54 -14.05 -15.62 27.04
C GLU A 54 -12.93 -14.60 27.36
N ARG A 55 -12.25 -14.79 28.49
CA ARG A 55 -11.17 -13.90 28.95
C ARG A 55 -10.02 -13.79 27.94
N SER A 56 -9.73 -14.88 27.24
CA SER A 56 -8.65 -14.94 26.27
C SER A 56 -8.99 -14.13 25.01
N TRP A 57 -10.25 -14.16 24.58
CA TRP A 57 -10.73 -13.39 23.43
C TRP A 57 -10.68 -11.88 23.69
N ARG A 58 -11.12 -11.44 24.87
CA ARG A 58 -11.10 -10.02 25.22
C ARG A 58 -9.68 -9.45 25.22
N ALA A 59 -8.72 -10.15 25.81
CA ALA A 59 -7.32 -9.72 25.81
C ALA A 59 -6.74 -9.63 24.39
N LEU A 60 -7.07 -10.59 23.53
CA LEU A 60 -6.64 -10.59 22.14
C LEU A 60 -7.24 -9.41 21.35
N ILE A 61 -8.53 -9.15 21.50
CA ILE A 61 -9.20 -8.03 20.80
C ILE A 61 -8.62 -6.70 21.24
N ASN A 62 -8.41 -6.49 22.54
CA ASN A 62 -7.77 -5.28 23.06
C ASN A 62 -6.34 -5.11 22.50
N TYR A 63 -5.58 -6.20 22.34
CA TYR A 63 -4.25 -6.17 21.75
C TYR A 63 -4.27 -5.80 20.26
N LEU A 64 -5.28 -6.26 19.50
CA LEU A 64 -5.47 -5.90 18.10
C LEU A 64 -5.88 -4.43 17.95
N GLU A 65 -6.78 -3.95 18.82
CA GLU A 65 -7.19 -2.55 18.89
C GLU A 65 -6.01 -1.63 19.24
N SER A 66 -5.17 -2.01 20.21
CA SER A 66 -3.96 -1.25 20.55
C SER A 66 -2.98 -1.14 19.38
N GLN A 67 -2.82 -2.19 18.57
CA GLN A 67 -2.00 -2.12 17.36
C GLN A 67 -2.60 -1.20 16.30
N LEU A 68 -3.93 -1.18 16.16
CA LEU A 68 -4.60 -0.26 15.25
C LEU A 68 -4.36 1.19 15.66
N LEU A 69 -4.52 1.50 16.95
CA LEU A 69 -4.28 2.84 17.50
C LEU A 69 -2.84 3.31 17.32
N ASP A 70 -1.84 2.41 17.44
CA ASP A 70 -0.44 2.76 17.17
C ASP A 70 -0.20 3.13 15.71
N ILE A 71 -0.85 2.43 14.76
CA ILE A 71 -0.77 2.75 13.33
C ILE A 71 -1.53 4.06 13.05
N GLU A 72 -2.69 4.26 13.66
CA GLU A 72 -3.51 5.46 13.50
C GLU A 72 -2.78 6.70 14.03
N GLY A 73 -2.16 6.62 15.20
CA GLY A 73 -1.35 7.69 15.77
C GLY A 73 -0.19 8.09 14.84
N LYS A 74 0.47 7.12 14.20
CA LYS A 74 1.52 7.41 13.20
C LYS A 74 0.96 8.05 11.94
N ALA A 75 -0.22 7.65 11.49
CA ALA A 75 -0.85 8.22 10.29
C ALA A 75 -1.35 9.67 10.50
N LEU A 76 -1.76 10.02 11.72
CA LEU A 76 -2.25 11.37 12.07
C LEU A 76 -1.10 12.37 12.32
N CYS A 77 0.05 11.90 12.81
CA CYS A 77 1.24 12.74 12.97
C CYS A 77 1.90 13.01 11.61
N GLN A 78 1.51 14.12 10.96
CA GLN A 78 1.96 14.56 9.63
C GLN A 78 3.48 14.62 9.40
N GLU A 79 4.30 14.60 10.46
CA GLU A 79 5.77 14.68 10.34
C GLU A 79 6.44 13.34 10.01
N VAL A 80 5.75 12.20 10.18
CA VAL A 80 6.33 10.89 9.86
C VAL A 80 5.81 10.45 8.50
N PHE A 81 6.70 10.39 7.50
CA PHE A 81 6.39 9.77 6.20
C PHE A 81 5.87 8.35 6.43
N LEU A 82 4.58 8.14 6.17
CA LEU A 82 3.96 6.81 6.14
C LEU A 82 4.77 5.90 5.22
N THR A 83 5.33 4.83 5.78
CA THR A 83 6.19 3.93 5.02
C THR A 83 5.37 2.79 4.43
N PHE A 84 5.87 2.17 3.35
CA PHE A 84 5.30 0.94 2.81
C PHE A 84 5.16 -0.17 3.87
N LYS A 85 6.03 -0.16 4.90
CA LYS A 85 5.98 -1.08 6.03
C LYS A 85 4.72 -0.88 6.88
N ASP A 86 4.21 0.33 7.02
CA ASP A 86 2.99 0.62 7.77
C ASP A 86 1.76 0.08 7.04
N CYS A 87 1.71 0.21 5.70
CA CYS A 87 0.69 -0.45 4.88
C CYS A 87 0.72 -1.98 5.03
N GLN A 88 1.92 -2.58 5.03
CA GLN A 88 2.07 -4.02 5.27
C GLN A 88 1.59 -4.44 6.67
N ASN A 89 1.91 -3.65 7.69
CA ASN A 89 1.48 -3.91 9.06
C ASN A 89 -0.05 -3.81 9.18
N LEU A 90 -0.67 -2.82 8.53
CA LEU A 90 -2.12 -2.67 8.48
C LEU A 90 -2.79 -3.86 7.77
N LEU A 91 -2.23 -4.34 6.66
CA LEU A 91 -2.71 -5.54 5.96
C LEU A 91 -2.57 -6.81 6.81
N ARG A 92 -1.44 -6.98 7.52
CA ARG A 92 -1.26 -8.09 8.47
C ARG A 92 -2.27 -8.02 9.60
N LEU A 93 -2.53 -6.81 10.12
CA LEU A 93 -3.54 -6.60 11.15
C LEU A 93 -4.94 -6.94 10.65
N ARG A 94 -5.31 -6.50 9.44
CA ARG A 94 -6.58 -6.86 8.79
C ARG A 94 -6.77 -8.37 8.74
N ASN A 95 -5.79 -9.09 8.21
CA ASN A 95 -5.86 -10.55 8.08
C ASN A 95 -6.04 -11.22 9.45
N ARG A 96 -5.28 -10.77 10.46
CA ARG A 96 -5.41 -11.27 11.84
C ARG A 96 -6.79 -11.00 12.44
N VAL A 97 -7.32 -9.79 12.29
CA VAL A 97 -8.66 -9.45 12.78
C VAL A 97 -9.72 -10.28 12.06
N SER A 98 -9.58 -10.50 10.75
CA SER A 98 -10.47 -11.39 9.98
C SER A 98 -10.42 -12.83 10.48
N GLU A 99 -9.24 -13.40 10.71
CA GLU A 99 -9.08 -14.76 11.27
C GLU A 99 -9.76 -14.89 12.63
N VAL A 100 -9.60 -13.89 13.51
CA VAL A 100 -10.27 -13.85 14.82
C VAL A 100 -11.79 -13.74 14.64
N HIS A 101 -12.26 -12.88 13.74
CA HIS A 101 -13.69 -12.73 13.45
C HIS A 101 -14.34 -14.05 13.00
N TYR A 102 -13.70 -14.78 12.08
CA TYR A 102 -14.18 -16.10 11.65
C TYR A 102 -14.14 -17.12 12.78
N SER A 103 -13.09 -17.10 13.61
CA SER A 103 -12.97 -17.99 14.77
C SER A 103 -14.07 -17.74 15.80
N LEU A 104 -14.41 -16.48 16.06
CA LEU A 104 -15.50 -16.09 16.95
C LEU A 104 -16.87 -16.49 16.40
N LYS A 105 -17.10 -16.32 15.09
CA LYS A 105 -18.31 -16.85 14.42
C LYS A 105 -18.41 -18.37 14.55
N GLY A 106 -17.29 -19.08 14.41
CA GLY A 106 -17.22 -20.52 14.66
C GLY A 106 -17.59 -20.87 16.10
N ALA A 107 -17.04 -20.14 17.08
CA ALA A 107 -17.34 -20.34 18.50
C ALA A 107 -18.82 -20.09 18.82
N LEU A 108 -19.44 -19.07 18.21
CA LEU A 108 -20.87 -18.79 18.35
C LEU A 108 -21.73 -19.92 17.77
N SER A 109 -21.34 -20.46 16.61
CA SER A 109 -22.02 -21.62 16.00
C SER A 109 -21.95 -22.85 16.91
N VAL A 110 -20.78 -23.12 17.51
CA VAL A 110 -20.61 -24.22 18.47
C VAL A 110 -21.47 -24.01 19.72
N ALA A 111 -21.54 -22.79 20.26
CA ALA A 111 -22.42 -22.47 21.39
C ALA A 111 -23.90 -22.67 21.05
N GLY A 112 -24.32 -22.28 19.83
CA GLY A 112 -25.68 -22.52 19.33
C GLY A 112 -26.01 -24.00 19.19
N GLY A 113 -25.09 -24.79 18.61
CA GLY A 113 -25.23 -26.25 18.52
C GLY A 113 -25.27 -26.92 19.89
N TYR A 114 -24.48 -26.43 20.84
CA TYR A 114 -24.50 -26.90 22.21
C TYR A 114 -25.80 -26.59 22.94
N LYS A 115 -26.37 -25.38 22.74
CA LYS A 115 -27.70 -25.02 23.24
C LYS A 115 -28.77 -25.97 22.69
N ALA A 116 -28.80 -26.18 21.37
CA ALA A 116 -29.74 -27.10 20.73
C ALA A 116 -29.61 -28.53 21.28
N HIS A 117 -28.38 -29.01 21.48
CA HIS A 117 -28.15 -30.32 22.09
C HIS A 117 -28.66 -30.41 23.53
N CYS A 118 -28.50 -29.35 24.32
CA CYS A 118 -29.07 -29.28 25.67
C CYS A 118 -30.60 -29.31 25.64
N GLU A 119 -31.24 -28.60 24.70
CA GLU A 119 -32.70 -28.63 24.51
C GLU A 119 -33.20 -30.04 24.17
N ASP A 120 -32.48 -30.76 23.30
CA ASP A 120 -32.83 -32.14 22.94
C ASP A 120 -32.67 -33.11 24.13
N LEU A 121 -31.65 -32.95 24.96
CA LEU A 121 -31.49 -33.77 26.17
C LEU A 121 -32.59 -33.54 27.21
N VAL A 122 -33.05 -32.29 27.35
CA VAL A 122 -34.21 -31.97 28.20
C VAL A 122 -35.47 -32.64 27.67
N ARG A 123 -35.69 -32.64 26.34
CA ARG A 123 -36.83 -33.33 25.71
C ARG A 123 -36.80 -34.84 25.93
N LEU A 124 -35.60 -35.43 25.99
CA LEU A 124 -35.39 -36.85 26.27
C LEU A 124 -35.48 -37.19 27.77
N GLY A 125 -35.68 -36.20 28.65
CA GLY A 125 -35.81 -36.41 30.08
C GLY A 125 -34.50 -36.77 30.79
N VAL A 126 -33.35 -36.40 30.21
CA VAL A 126 -32.03 -36.67 30.80
C VAL A 126 -31.79 -35.70 31.96
N GLU A 127 -31.64 -36.23 33.18
CA GLU A 127 -31.29 -35.43 34.36
C GLU A 127 -29.87 -34.84 34.23
N GLY A 128 -29.68 -33.58 34.63
CA GLY A 128 -28.38 -32.90 34.65
C GLY A 128 -28.25 -31.65 33.77
N VAL A 129 -29.31 -31.28 33.04
CA VAL A 129 -29.41 -29.99 32.32
C VAL A 129 -30.34 -29.06 33.08
N ASP A 130 -29.76 -28.17 33.87
CA ASP A 130 -30.50 -27.17 34.66
C ASP A 130 -30.65 -25.84 33.90
N GLU A 131 -31.61 -25.01 34.33
CA GLU A 131 -31.80 -23.63 33.87
C GLU A 131 -30.50 -22.79 33.95
N SER A 132 -29.66 -23.06 34.95
CA SER A 132 -28.35 -22.41 35.09
C SER A 132 -27.41 -22.69 33.91
N THR A 133 -27.50 -23.87 33.30
CA THR A 133 -26.65 -24.25 32.16
C THR A 133 -27.07 -23.47 30.92
N PHE A 134 -28.38 -23.33 30.68
CA PHE A 134 -28.90 -22.50 29.59
C PHE A 134 -28.49 -21.04 29.74
N LEU A 135 -28.62 -20.48 30.95
CA LEU A 135 -28.21 -19.10 31.23
C LEU A 135 -26.72 -18.89 30.95
N GLN A 136 -25.85 -19.83 31.33
CA GLN A 136 -24.41 -19.74 31.05
C GLN A 136 -24.11 -19.76 29.55
N ILE A 137 -24.81 -20.59 28.77
CA ILE A 137 -24.64 -20.66 27.31
C ILE A 137 -25.12 -19.37 26.65
N GLU A 138 -26.24 -18.81 27.09
CA GLU A 138 -26.76 -17.54 26.56
C GLU A 138 -25.85 -16.37 26.87
N LEU A 139 -25.34 -16.28 28.12
CA LEU A 139 -24.36 -15.27 28.50
C LEU A 139 -23.09 -15.39 27.65
N PHE A 140 -22.56 -16.59 27.47
CA PHE A 140 -21.40 -16.81 26.61
C PHE A 140 -21.68 -16.38 25.16
N SER A 141 -22.83 -16.77 24.60
CA SER A 141 -23.22 -16.42 23.23
C SER A 141 -23.35 -14.91 23.05
N ALA A 142 -23.95 -14.22 24.03
CA ALA A 142 -24.07 -12.77 24.05
C ALA A 142 -22.69 -12.09 24.08
N THR A 143 -21.77 -12.59 24.91
CA THR A 143 -20.41 -12.04 25.00
C THR A 143 -19.63 -12.25 23.71
N ILE A 144 -19.67 -13.46 23.13
CA ILE A 144 -19.01 -13.75 21.85
C ILE A 144 -19.60 -12.88 20.74
N LYS A 145 -20.92 -12.65 20.73
CA LYS A 145 -21.54 -11.73 19.79
C LYS A 145 -21.01 -10.30 19.94
N GLY A 146 -20.90 -9.79 21.18
CA GLY A 146 -20.26 -8.50 21.43
C GLY A 146 -18.81 -8.43 20.95
N HIS A 147 -18.06 -9.53 21.05
CA HIS A 147 -16.72 -9.63 20.48
C HIS A 147 -16.71 -9.63 18.94
N ILE A 148 -17.64 -10.32 18.30
CA ILE A 148 -17.83 -10.29 16.84
C ILE A 148 -18.09 -8.86 16.38
N ASP A 149 -19.04 -8.17 17.01
CA ASP A 149 -19.38 -6.78 16.68
C ASP A 149 -18.17 -5.85 16.87
N SER A 150 -17.33 -6.11 17.90
CA SER A 150 -16.08 -5.38 18.09
C SER A 150 -15.08 -5.60 16.96
N THR A 151 -14.88 -6.86 16.54
CA THR A 151 -13.98 -7.17 15.42
C THR A 151 -14.47 -6.61 14.09
N GLU A 152 -15.79 -6.56 13.88
CA GLU A 152 -16.39 -5.94 12.69
C GLU A 152 -16.14 -4.43 12.64
N ARG A 153 -16.28 -3.74 13.79
CA ARG A 153 -15.90 -2.32 13.90
C ARG A 153 -14.42 -2.10 13.61
N LEU A 154 -13.53 -2.94 14.15
CA LEU A 154 -12.10 -2.85 13.88
C LEU A 154 -11.78 -3.05 12.39
N LEU A 155 -12.44 -4.01 11.72
CA LEU A 155 -12.27 -4.21 10.27
C LEU A 155 -12.71 -2.99 9.48
N ALA A 156 -13.87 -2.41 9.81
CA ALA A 156 -14.36 -1.20 9.15
C ALA A 156 -13.39 -0.01 9.32
N GLN A 157 -12.82 0.16 10.52
CA GLN A 157 -11.80 1.18 10.78
C GLN A 157 -10.52 0.95 9.95
N ILE A 158 -10.02 -0.29 9.91
CA ILE A 158 -8.84 -0.66 9.12
C ILE A 158 -9.05 -0.38 7.63
N GLU A 159 -10.23 -0.67 7.09
CA GLU A 159 -10.57 -0.39 5.69
C GLU A 159 -10.63 1.12 5.41
N GLY A 160 -11.22 1.89 6.32
CA GLY A 160 -11.22 3.35 6.28
C GLY A 160 -9.80 3.93 6.26
N MET A 161 -8.94 3.47 7.19
CA MET A 161 -7.54 3.91 7.26
C MET A 161 -6.74 3.52 6.03
N SER A 162 -6.92 2.30 5.52
CA SER A 162 -6.24 1.84 4.30
C SER A 162 -6.48 2.81 3.14
N LYS A 163 -7.74 3.22 2.95
CA LYS A 163 -8.12 4.18 1.90
C LYS A 163 -7.40 5.52 2.07
N ILE A 164 -7.38 6.08 3.28
CA ILE A 164 -6.73 7.37 3.56
C ILE A 164 -5.22 7.26 3.34
N ILE A 165 -4.58 6.21 3.82
CA ILE A 165 -3.13 5.99 3.66
C ILE A 165 -2.76 5.84 2.18
N TYR A 166 -3.52 5.06 1.39
CA TYR A 166 -3.28 4.94 -0.05
C TYR A 166 -3.45 6.27 -0.78
N GLN A 167 -4.42 7.10 -0.39
CA GLN A 167 -4.60 8.44 -0.97
C GLN A 167 -3.45 9.37 -0.59
N ALA A 168 -3.00 9.36 0.66
CA ALA A 168 -1.86 10.16 1.11
C ALA A 168 -0.56 9.76 0.39
N LEU A 169 -0.32 8.45 0.23
CA LEU A 169 0.85 7.92 -0.47
C LEU A 169 0.84 8.28 -1.97
N THR A 170 -0.30 8.14 -2.65
CA THR A 170 -0.42 8.52 -4.07
C THR A 170 -0.29 10.02 -4.27
N TYR A 171 -0.81 10.83 -3.34
CA TYR A 171 -0.60 12.27 -3.35
C TYR A 171 0.89 12.64 -3.21
N GLY A 172 1.62 11.99 -2.29
CA GLY A 172 3.06 12.17 -2.13
C GLY A 172 3.87 11.80 -3.38
N MET A 173 3.58 10.66 -4.00
CA MET A 173 4.23 10.26 -5.26
C MET A 173 3.91 11.25 -6.41
N ALA A 174 2.67 11.75 -6.46
CA ALA A 174 2.25 12.73 -7.46
C ALA A 174 2.88 14.12 -7.24
N SER A 175 3.22 14.50 -6.01
CA SER A 175 3.96 15.74 -5.74
C SER A 175 5.43 15.59 -6.15
N ASP A 176 6.07 14.48 -5.81
CA ASP A 176 7.50 14.25 -6.12
C ASP A 176 7.70 14.22 -7.65
N THR A 177 6.85 13.50 -8.37
CA THR A 177 6.89 13.47 -9.85
C THR A 177 6.65 14.84 -10.49
N LYS A 178 5.85 15.72 -9.87
CA LYS A 178 5.64 17.10 -10.36
C LYS A 178 6.89 17.94 -10.16
N GLU A 179 7.60 17.79 -9.05
CA GLU A 179 8.87 18.49 -8.82
C GLU A 179 9.95 18.02 -9.80
N GLU A 180 10.07 16.71 -9.99
CA GLU A 180 11.00 16.13 -10.97
C GLU A 180 10.67 16.57 -12.40
N SER A 181 9.38 16.62 -12.77
CA SER A 181 8.94 17.10 -14.08
C SER A 181 9.27 18.58 -14.31
N LYS A 182 9.18 19.41 -13.26
CA LYS A 182 9.59 20.83 -13.33
C LYS A 182 11.10 20.97 -13.49
N ALA A 183 11.89 20.16 -12.79
CA ALA A 183 13.33 20.12 -12.96
C ALA A 183 13.72 19.66 -14.37
N ALA A 184 13.11 18.59 -14.87
CA ALA A 184 13.31 18.08 -16.22
C ALA A 184 12.89 19.08 -17.31
N GLN A 185 11.80 19.83 -17.11
CA GLN A 185 11.41 20.92 -18.02
C GLN A 185 12.45 22.05 -18.05
N LYS A 186 13.02 22.40 -16.90
CA LYS A 186 14.08 23.43 -16.81
C LYS A 186 15.34 22.97 -17.55
N ASP A 187 15.74 21.71 -17.38
CA ASP A 187 16.89 21.13 -18.09
C ASP A 187 16.65 21.02 -19.60
N ALA A 188 15.44 20.63 -20.02
CA ALA A 188 15.06 20.61 -21.44
C ALA A 188 15.09 22.01 -22.07
N ARG A 189 14.74 23.06 -21.33
CA ARG A 189 14.83 24.44 -21.79
C ARG A 189 16.29 24.86 -21.98
N SER A 190 17.16 24.52 -21.03
CA SER A 190 18.60 24.78 -21.11
C SER A 190 19.27 24.03 -22.27
N MET A 191 18.91 22.75 -22.48
CA MET A 191 19.46 21.95 -23.57
C MET A 191 19.08 22.51 -24.95
N LYS A 192 17.82 22.95 -25.12
CA LYS A 192 17.37 23.61 -26.37
C LYS A 192 18.17 24.87 -26.68
N THR A 193 18.50 25.68 -25.67
CA THR A 193 19.30 26.91 -25.85
C THR A 193 20.74 26.59 -26.26
N LEU A 194 21.37 25.58 -25.64
CA LEU A 194 22.74 25.18 -26.00
C LEU A 194 22.82 24.64 -27.43
N THR A 195 21.86 23.81 -27.84
CA THR A 195 21.79 23.30 -29.22
C THR A 195 21.57 24.42 -30.23
N PHE A 196 20.75 25.42 -29.90
CA PHE A 196 20.55 26.58 -30.78
C PHE A 196 21.85 27.38 -30.98
N ILE A 197 22.59 27.65 -29.89
CA ILE A 197 23.89 28.34 -29.96
C ILE A 197 24.89 27.54 -30.79
N ALA A 198 24.97 26.21 -30.58
CA ALA A 198 25.85 25.34 -31.36
C ALA A 198 25.49 25.33 -32.85
N MET A 199 24.21 25.24 -33.21
CA MET A 199 23.76 25.29 -34.60
C MET A 199 24.08 26.62 -35.30
N LEU A 200 24.12 27.73 -34.57
CA LEU A 200 24.50 29.03 -35.11
C LEU A 200 26.03 29.18 -35.23
N TYR A 201 26.77 28.65 -34.26
CA TYR A 201 28.23 28.78 -34.18
C TYR A 201 28.96 27.84 -35.14
N LEU A 202 28.47 26.61 -35.35
CA LEU A 202 29.09 25.62 -36.24
C LEU A 202 29.32 26.13 -37.67
N PRO A 203 28.30 26.65 -38.39
CA PRO A 203 28.48 27.15 -39.74
C PRO A 203 29.32 28.44 -39.77
N ALA A 204 29.18 29.31 -38.77
CA ALA A 204 30.00 30.52 -38.66
C ALA A 204 31.49 30.18 -38.50
N SER A 205 31.81 29.19 -37.67
CA SER A 205 33.18 28.70 -37.48
C SER A 205 33.75 28.05 -38.74
N LEU A 206 32.92 27.32 -39.50
CA LEU A 206 33.33 26.71 -40.76
C LEU A 206 33.67 27.77 -41.81
N VAL A 207 32.86 28.83 -41.91
CA VAL A 207 33.14 30.00 -42.76
C VAL A 207 34.45 30.66 -42.32
N ALA A 208 34.61 30.97 -41.03
CA ALA A 208 35.83 31.58 -40.52
C ALA A 208 37.09 30.73 -40.85
N SER A 209 37.01 29.40 -40.74
CA SER A 209 38.11 28.49 -41.06
C SER A 209 38.46 28.47 -42.55
N ILE A 210 37.47 28.38 -43.44
CA ILE A 210 37.69 28.35 -44.90
C ILE A 210 38.33 29.67 -45.37
N PHE A 211 37.88 30.79 -44.83
CA PHE A 211 38.41 32.10 -45.21
C PHE A 211 39.76 32.40 -44.55
N SER A 212 40.00 31.96 -43.31
CA SER A 212 41.33 32.04 -42.68
C SER A 212 42.39 31.28 -43.47
N SER A 213 42.02 30.15 -44.08
CA SER A 213 42.95 29.36 -44.91
C SER A 213 43.22 29.96 -46.28
N ASN A 214 42.31 30.78 -46.82
CA ASN A 214 42.45 31.43 -48.14
C ASN A 214 43.00 32.87 -48.06
N LEU A 215 43.07 33.47 -46.87
CA LEU A 215 43.66 34.80 -46.64
C LEU A 215 45.20 34.82 -46.71
N ILE A 216 45.85 33.65 -46.73
CA ILE A 216 47.31 33.53 -46.85
C ILE A 216 47.65 33.00 -48.24
N GLN A 217 47.52 33.85 -49.26
CA GLN A 217 48.19 33.62 -50.53
C GLN A 217 49.35 34.63 -50.63
N SER A 218 50.47 34.30 -50.00
CA SER A 218 51.71 35.05 -50.18
C SER A 218 52.26 34.76 -51.57
N VAL A 219 51.92 35.61 -52.53
CA VAL A 219 52.56 35.59 -53.84
C VAL A 219 53.96 36.19 -53.67
N GLN A 220 54.99 35.35 -53.62
CA GLN A 220 56.35 35.78 -53.89
C GLN A 220 56.50 35.96 -55.40
N VAL A 221 56.88 37.16 -55.82
CA VAL A 221 57.49 37.40 -57.13
C VAL A 221 58.83 38.06 -56.88
N GLU A 222 59.87 37.50 -57.48
CA GLU A 222 61.24 38.02 -57.46
C GLU A 222 61.28 39.49 -57.85
N GLY A 223 62.06 40.29 -57.12
CA GLY A 223 62.49 41.61 -57.55
C GLY A 223 61.56 42.77 -57.20
N SER A 224 61.55 43.17 -55.92
CA SER A 224 61.25 44.53 -55.43
C SER A 224 59.85 45.13 -55.73
N LYS A 225 58.87 44.79 -54.88
CA LYS A 225 57.89 45.67 -54.20
C LYS A 225 56.68 44.84 -53.79
N THR A 226 56.56 44.56 -52.49
CA THR A 226 55.41 43.88 -51.89
C THR A 226 54.18 44.78 -51.98
N ARG A 227 53.29 44.52 -52.95
CA ARG A 227 51.97 45.14 -52.99
C ARG A 227 50.96 44.12 -52.47
N PHE A 228 50.50 44.30 -51.25
CA PHE A 228 49.32 43.62 -50.74
C PHE A 228 48.12 44.04 -51.59
N VAL A 229 47.70 43.19 -52.52
CA VAL A 229 46.44 43.39 -53.24
C VAL A 229 45.35 42.80 -52.35
N LEU A 230 44.66 43.66 -51.61
CA LEU A 230 43.33 43.33 -51.11
C LEU A 230 42.43 43.18 -52.33
N THR A 231 42.19 41.94 -52.75
CA THR A 231 41.31 41.62 -53.86
C THR A 231 39.93 42.25 -53.62
N THR A 232 39.40 42.96 -54.61
CA THR A 232 38.10 43.69 -54.64
C THR A 232 36.87 42.79 -54.39
N GLN A 233 37.06 41.55 -53.97
CA GLN A 233 36.05 40.56 -53.61
C GLN A 233 35.65 40.63 -52.12
N PHE A 234 35.95 41.73 -51.41
CA PHE A 234 35.51 41.88 -50.01
C PHE A 234 33.98 41.76 -49.85
N TRP A 235 33.20 42.05 -50.89
CA TRP A 235 31.74 41.92 -50.89
C TRP A 235 31.21 40.48 -51.03
N THR A 236 32.00 39.51 -51.51
CA THR A 236 31.55 38.11 -51.51
C THR A 236 31.54 37.52 -50.10
N TYR A 237 32.33 38.08 -49.18
CA TYR A 237 32.38 37.68 -47.77
C TYR A 237 31.03 37.84 -47.03
N PRO A 238 30.42 39.04 -46.95
CA PRO A 238 29.14 39.20 -46.29
C PRO A 238 28.03 38.47 -47.04
N VAL A 239 28.06 38.44 -48.39
CA VAL A 239 27.00 37.79 -49.18
C VAL A 239 26.97 36.28 -48.96
N VAL A 240 28.11 35.60 -49.04
CA VAL A 240 28.18 34.14 -48.83
C VAL A 240 27.83 33.80 -47.38
N THR A 241 28.30 34.60 -46.41
CA THR A 241 27.99 34.40 -44.99
C THR A 241 26.50 34.56 -44.72
N PHE A 242 25.86 35.59 -45.29
CA PHE A 242 24.43 35.83 -45.12
C PHE A 242 23.59 34.78 -45.84
N SER A 243 24.01 34.33 -47.03
CA SER A 243 23.35 33.22 -47.74
C SER A 243 23.44 31.91 -46.95
N LEU A 244 24.61 31.57 -46.39
CA LEU A 244 24.76 30.36 -45.58
C LEU A 244 23.94 30.43 -44.28
N MET A 245 23.90 31.60 -43.64
CA MET A 245 23.09 31.85 -42.44
C MET A 245 21.59 31.78 -42.75
N ALA A 246 21.15 32.34 -43.88
CA ALA A 246 19.78 32.21 -44.33
C ALA A 246 19.42 30.74 -44.63
N LEU A 247 20.33 29.99 -45.25
CA LEU A 247 20.10 28.60 -45.61
C LEU A 247 20.02 27.68 -44.38
N THR A 248 20.84 27.90 -43.35
CA THR A 248 20.74 27.18 -42.07
C THR A 248 19.48 27.55 -41.30
N LEU A 249 19.13 28.85 -41.24
CA LEU A 249 17.88 29.31 -40.61
C LEU A 249 16.64 28.77 -41.33
N VAL A 250 16.62 28.76 -42.66
CA VAL A 250 15.53 28.20 -43.46
C VAL A 250 15.47 26.69 -43.28
N SER A 251 16.61 25.98 -43.26
CA SER A 251 16.63 24.54 -43.04
C SER A 251 16.08 24.17 -41.65
N VAL A 252 16.49 24.88 -40.61
CA VAL A 252 15.98 24.69 -39.24
C VAL A 252 14.51 25.08 -39.15
N SER A 253 14.11 26.19 -39.77
CA SER A 253 12.71 26.65 -39.77
C SER A 253 11.80 25.67 -40.50
N VAL A 254 12.21 25.19 -41.68
CA VAL A 254 11.46 24.18 -42.45
C VAL A 254 11.40 22.86 -41.71
N TRP A 255 12.48 22.45 -41.03
CA TRP A 255 12.50 21.25 -40.20
C TRP A 255 11.56 21.37 -39.00
N HIS A 256 11.59 22.51 -38.29
CA HIS A 256 10.71 22.80 -37.16
C HIS A 256 9.24 22.86 -37.60
N TRP A 257 8.95 23.54 -38.71
CA TRP A 257 7.60 23.66 -39.27
C TRP A 257 7.07 22.32 -39.78
N ARG A 258 7.93 21.44 -40.31
CA ARG A 258 7.57 20.07 -40.68
C ARG A 258 7.34 19.18 -39.45
N LEU A 259 8.09 19.37 -38.37
CA LEU A 259 7.88 18.67 -37.10
C LEU A 259 6.58 19.08 -36.41
N GLU A 260 6.24 20.37 -36.44
CA GLU A 260 4.96 20.87 -35.91
C GLU A 260 3.78 20.39 -36.75
N ARG A 261 3.90 20.30 -38.08
CA ARG A 261 2.85 19.70 -38.93
C ARG A 261 2.69 18.20 -38.74
N LYS A 262 3.74 17.47 -38.33
CA LYS A 262 3.63 16.04 -37.97
C LYS A 262 3.11 15.82 -36.55
N ARG A 263 3.14 16.84 -35.70
CA ARG A 263 2.42 16.90 -34.41
C ARG A 263 1.04 17.53 -34.60
N GLY A 264 0.26 17.00 -35.55
CA GLY A 264 -1.17 17.26 -35.61
C GLY A 264 -1.86 16.85 -34.30
N PRO A 265 -3.03 17.41 -33.99
CA PRO A 265 -3.67 17.36 -32.68
C PRO A 265 -4.09 15.93 -32.33
N LEU A 266 -3.28 15.24 -31.53
CA LEU A 266 -3.73 14.03 -30.86
C LEU A 266 -4.49 14.47 -29.60
N HIS A 267 -5.79 14.69 -29.83
CA HIS A 267 -6.91 14.53 -28.91
C HIS A 267 -6.65 14.83 -27.43
N GLU A 268 -7.21 15.96 -26.99
CA GLU A 268 -7.87 16.06 -25.68
C GLU A 268 -8.63 14.75 -25.37
N PRO A 269 -8.33 14.04 -24.27
CA PRO A 269 -9.36 13.25 -23.63
C PRO A 269 -10.32 14.25 -22.97
N LEU A 270 -11.55 14.22 -23.44
CA LEU A 270 -12.71 14.93 -22.93
C LEU A 270 -12.70 15.04 -21.41
N ALA A 271 -12.48 16.26 -20.92
CA ALA A 271 -13.14 16.70 -19.70
C ALA A 271 -14.63 16.82 -20.01
N ASN A 272 -15.45 16.11 -19.23
CA ASN A 272 -16.92 16.19 -19.06
C ASN A 272 -17.67 14.88 -19.38
N ALA A 273 -17.73 13.99 -18.39
CA ALA A 273 -18.93 13.28 -17.94
C ALA A 273 -18.67 12.69 -16.54
#